data_AF-A0A2R7YVQ2-F1
#
_entry.id   AF-A0A2R7YVQ2-F1
#
_cell.length_a   1.000
_cell.length_b   1.000
_cell.length_c   1.000
_cell.angle_alpha   90.00
_cell.angle_beta   90.00
_cell.angle_gamma   90.00
#
_symmetry.space_group_name_H-M   'P 1'
#
loop_
_entity.id
_entity.type
_entity.pdbx_description
1 polymer ?
#
loop_
_entity_poly.entity_id
_entity_poly.type
_entity_poly.pdbx_seq_one_letter_code
_entity_poly.pdbx_strand_id
1 'polypeptide(L)'
;MAESRTPEEIEADIEAQREQLAHTVDQLGAKLDVKSRAQDKMAEVKDRATTDTGSPRPEVLAAAGSLAAMAVVLIVWRLRRTH
;
A
#
# COMPACT_ATOMS: atom_id res chain seq x y z
N MET A 1 -39.40 8.14 27.46
CA MET A 1 -38.92 7.13 28.43
C MET A 1 -38.02 6.21 27.62
N ALA A 2 -36.72 6.15 27.91
CA ALA A 2 -35.85 5.20 27.23
C ALA A 2 -36.29 3.80 27.68
N GLU A 3 -36.74 2.94 26.77
CA GLU A 3 -36.92 1.52 27.06
C GLU A 3 -35.59 1.01 27.64
N SER A 4 -35.61 0.62 28.91
CA SER A 4 -34.49 -0.03 29.57
C SER A 4 -34.31 -1.40 28.93
N ARG A 5 -33.30 -1.50 28.05
CA ARG A 5 -32.88 -2.76 27.42
C ARG A 5 -32.63 -3.83 28.48
N THR A 6 -33.05 -5.06 28.21
CA THR A 6 -32.80 -6.17 29.14
C THR A 6 -31.32 -6.57 29.11
N PRO A 7 -30.79 -7.18 30.18
CA PRO A 7 -29.40 -7.65 30.21
C PRO A 7 -29.04 -8.56 29.02
N GLU A 8 -29.97 -9.42 28.60
CA GLU A 8 -29.79 -10.35 27.48
C GLU A 8 -29.67 -9.62 26.14
N GLU A 9 -30.43 -8.54 25.95
CA GLU A 9 -30.33 -7.69 24.76
C GLU A 9 -28.99 -6.95 24.69
N ILE A 10 -28.46 -6.51 25.84
CA ILE A 10 -27.14 -5.87 25.91
C ILE A 10 -26.04 -6.87 25.60
N GLU A 11 -26.13 -8.11 26.10
CA GLU A 11 -25.15 -9.16 25.83
C GLU A 11 -25.11 -9.53 24.34
N ALA A 12 -26.29 -9.68 23.70
CA ALA A 12 -26.38 -9.93 22.27
C ALA A 12 -25.79 -8.79 21.42
N ASP A 13 -26.02 -7.53 21.80
CA ASP A 13 -25.48 -6.34 21.12
C ASP A 13 -23.96 -6.25 21.28
N ILE A 14 -23.43 -6.62 22.45
CA ILE A 14 -21.98 -6.69 22.70
C ILE A 14 -21.33 -7.77 21.82
N GLU A 15 -21.94 -8.95 21.71
CA GLU A 15 -21.42 -10.04 20.88
C GLU A 15 -21.37 -9.62 19.40
N ALA A 16 -22.45 -9.01 18.90
CA ALA A 16 -22.53 -8.49 17.54
C ALA A 16 -21.47 -7.40 17.27
N GLN A 17 -21.25 -6.49 18.22
CA GLN A 17 -20.23 -5.45 18.11
C GLN A 17 -18.81 -6.03 18.14
N ARG A 18 -18.56 -7.07 18.95
CA ARG A 18 -17.25 -7.76 18.98
C ARG A 18 -16.93 -8.38 17.63
N GLU A 19 -17.89 -9.02 16.99
CA GLU A 19 -17.70 -9.61 15.67
C GLU A 19 -17.40 -8.53 14.61
N GLN A 20 -18.13 -7.40 14.63
CA GLN A 20 -17.89 -6.28 13.72
C GLN A 20 -16.50 -5.65 13.92
N LEU A 21 -16.06 -5.52 15.17
CA LEU A 21 -14.73 -5.01 15.51
C LEU A 21 -13.63 -5.99 15.08
N ALA A 22 -13.81 -7.31 15.27
CA ALA A 22 -12.88 -8.32 14.81
C ALA A 22 -12.67 -8.23 13.29
N HIS A 23 -13.77 -8.16 12.52
CA HIS A 23 -13.72 -7.99 11.07
C HIS A 23 -13.02 -6.69 10.64
N THR A 24 -13.22 -5.61 11.40
CA THR A 24 -12.57 -4.33 11.12
C THR A 24 -11.07 -4.38 11.41
N VAL A 25 -10.67 -5.01 12.52
CA VAL A 25 -9.27 -5.22 12.88
C VAL A 25 -8.57 -6.09 11.83
N ASP A 26 -9.21 -7.15 11.34
CA ASP A 26 -8.66 -8.00 10.29
C ASP A 26 -8.43 -7.23 8.99
N GLN A 27 -9.39 -6.40 8.56
CA GLN A 27 -9.23 -5.54 7.39
C GLN A 27 -8.10 -4.51 7.56
N LEU A 28 -7.97 -3.90 8.74
CA LEU A 28 -6.88 -2.97 9.03
C LEU A 28 -5.54 -3.70 9.04
N GLY A 29 -5.47 -4.89 9.64
CA GLY A 29 -4.29 -5.76 9.65
C GLY A 29 -3.84 -6.11 8.24
N ALA A 30 -4.75 -6.53 7.36
CA ALA A 30 -4.46 -6.82 5.96
C ALA A 30 -3.91 -5.59 5.21
N LYS A 31 -4.47 -4.41 5.42
CA LYS A 31 -3.97 -3.16 4.81
C LYS A 31 -2.59 -2.78 5.33
N LEU A 32 -2.34 -2.97 6.62
CA LEU A 32 -1.02 -2.72 7.22
C LEU A 32 0.03 -3.71 6.71
N ASP A 33 -0.31 -4.99 6.56
CA ASP A 33 0.58 -5.99 5.97
C ASP A 33 0.98 -5.63 4.53
N VAL A 34 0.02 -5.18 3.70
CA VAL A 34 0.33 -4.70 2.34
C VAL A 34 1.26 -3.48 2.37
N LYS A 35 1.04 -2.54 3.29
CA LYS A 35 1.90 -1.36 3.45
C LYS A 35 3.31 -1.75 3.86
N SER A 36 3.46 -2.64 4.85
CA SER A 36 4.76 -3.14 5.29
C SER A 36 5.48 -3.87 4.15
N ARG A 37 4.81 -4.78 3.45
CA ARG A 37 5.39 -5.47 2.29
C ARG A 37 5.85 -4.51 1.19
N ALA A 38 5.06 -3.46 0.92
CA ALA A 38 5.43 -2.44 -0.05
C ALA A 38 6.67 -1.65 0.41
N GLN A 39 6.74 -1.28 1.69
CA GLN A 39 7.91 -0.61 2.27
C GLN A 39 9.16 -1.51 2.20
N ASP A 40 9.04 -2.79 2.53
CA ASP A 40 10.14 -3.77 2.46
C ASP A 40 10.64 -3.92 1.03
N LYS A 41 9.74 -3.98 0.04
CA LYS A 41 10.12 -4.04 -1.38
C LYS A 41 10.82 -2.77 -1.84
N MET A 42 10.38 -1.60 -1.38
CA MET A 42 11.04 -0.34 -1.68
C MET A 42 12.41 -0.23 -1.01
N ALA A 43 12.56 -0.74 0.21
CA ALA A 43 13.85 -0.82 0.89
C ALA A 43 14.80 -1.77 0.15
N GLU A 44 14.34 -2.95 -0.24
CA GLU A 44 15.11 -3.92 -1.03
C GLU A 44 15.56 -3.35 -2.38
N VAL A 45 14.68 -2.60 -3.06
CA VAL A 45 15.02 -1.90 -4.32
C VAL A 45 16.00 -0.75 -4.08
N LYS A 46 15.80 0.02 -3.01
CA LYS A 46 16.73 1.10 -2.63
C LYS A 46 18.11 0.53 -2.33
N ASP A 47 18.21 -0.53 -1.55
CA ASP A 47 19.47 -1.17 -1.19
C ASP A 47 20.16 -1.75 -2.43
N ARG A 48 19.41 -2.33 -3.38
CA ARG A 48 19.97 -2.75 -4.67
C ARG A 48 20.41 -1.57 -5.55
N ALA A 49 19.77 -0.42 -5.43
CA ALA A 49 20.03 0.78 -6.23
C ALA A 49 21.04 1.74 -5.59
N THR A 50 21.41 1.55 -4.32
CA THR A 50 22.33 2.37 -3.54
C THR A 50 23.65 1.63 -3.31
N THR A 51 24.76 2.33 -3.42
CA THR A 51 26.09 1.84 -3.01
C THR A 51 26.34 2.11 -1.52
N ASP A 52 27.29 1.43 -0.89
CA ASP A 52 27.63 1.56 0.55
C ASP A 52 27.88 3.00 1.06
N THR A 53 28.02 3.99 0.16
CA THR A 53 28.26 5.41 0.47
C THR A 53 27.01 6.30 0.34
N GLY A 54 25.81 5.74 0.13
CA GLY A 54 24.56 6.52 0.02
C GLY A 54 24.45 7.36 -1.26
N SER A 55 25.40 7.22 -2.19
CA SER A 55 25.35 7.84 -3.51
C SER A 55 24.76 6.85 -4.53
N PRO A 56 23.79 7.26 -5.36
CA PRO A 56 23.32 6.41 -6.45
C PRO A 56 24.49 6.18 -7.42
N ARG A 57 24.73 4.92 -7.81
CA ARG A 57 25.78 4.61 -8.79
C ARG A 57 25.54 5.42 -10.07
N PRO A 58 26.53 6.15 -10.59
CA PRO A 58 26.35 6.99 -11.78
C PRO A 58 25.87 6.19 -13.00
N GLU A 59 26.28 4.93 -13.11
CA GLU A 59 25.80 3.99 -14.14
C GLU A 59 24.30 3.69 -14.02
N VAL A 60 23.76 3.59 -12.80
CA VAL A 60 22.34 3.32 -12.54
C VAL A 60 21.50 4.59 -12.74
N LEU A 61 22.03 5.77 -12.43
CA LEU A 61 21.37 7.05 -12.74
C LEU A 61 21.24 7.27 -14.25
N ALA A 62 22.28 6.98 -15.02
CA ALA A 62 22.24 7.06 -16.48
C ALA A 62 21.27 6.04 -17.10
N ALA A 63 21.26 4.81 -16.57
CA ALA A 63 20.35 3.75 -17.05
C ALA A 63 18.88 3.97 -16.63
N ALA A 64 18.62 4.49 -15.43
CA ALA A 64 17.26 4.79 -14.97
C ALA A 64 16.66 6.00 -15.72
N GLY A 65 17.47 7.02 -16.01
CA GLY A 65 17.04 8.18 -16.78
C GLY A 65 16.62 7.83 -18.22
N SER A 66 17.35 6.93 -18.88
CA SER A 66 17.03 6.52 -20.25
C SER A 66 15.76 5.67 -20.33
N LEU A 67 15.52 4.77 -19.38
CA LEU A 67 14.29 3.97 -19.32
C LEU A 67 13.05 4.83 -19.04
N ALA A 68 13.15 5.80 -18.13
CA ALA A 68 12.05 6.73 -17.84
C ALA A 68 11.71 7.58 -19.08
N ALA A 69 12.73 8.12 -19.76
CA ALA A 69 12.53 8.88 -21.00
C ALA A 69 11.89 8.00 -22.10
N MET A 70 12.34 6.75 -22.25
CA MET A 70 11.81 5.83 -23.25
C MET A 70 10.35 5.44 -22.97
N ALA A 71 9.99 5.26 -21.70
CA ALA A 71 8.60 5.01 -21.28
C ALA A 71 7.69 6.22 -21.58
N VAL A 72 8.14 7.44 -21.29
CA VAL A 72 7.40 8.67 -21.62
C VAL A 72 7.19 8.80 -23.13
N VAL A 73 8.23 8.55 -23.94
CA VAL A 73 8.13 8.57 -25.41
C VAL A 73 7.12 7.52 -25.91
N LEU A 74 7.16 6.29 -25.38
CA LEU A 74 6.21 5.24 -25.74
C LEU A 74 4.76 5.60 -25.37
N ILE A 75 4.55 6.19 -24.19
CA ILE A 75 3.22 6.64 -23.75
C ILE A 75 2.70 7.73 -24.68
N VAL A 76 3.50 8.76 -24.96
CA VAL A 76 3.13 9.84 -25.87
C VAL A 76 2.83 9.31 -27.27
N TRP A 77 3.67 8.40 -27.78
CA TRP A 77 3.45 7.77 -29.08
C TRP A 77 2.16 6.97 -29.13
N ARG A 78 1.84 6.22 -28.07
CA ARG A 78 0.61 5.44 -27.96
C ARG A 78 -0.63 6.34 -27.93
N LEU A 79 -0.58 7.44 -27.19
CA LEU A 79 -1.67 8.41 -27.07
C LEU A 79 -1.93 9.18 -28.38
N ARG A 80 -0.87 9.49 -29.14
CA ARG A 80 -1.00 10.16 -30.44
C ARG A 80 -1.47 9.23 -31.56
N ARG A 81 -1.36 7.91 -31.37
CA ARG A 81 -1.80 6.90 -32.35
C ARG A 81 -3.27 6.48 -32.18
N THR A 82 -3.84 6.79 -31.03
CA THR A 82 -5.24 6.51 -30.69
C THR A 82 -6.20 7.67 -31.01
N HIS A 83 -5.67 8.86 -31.32
CA HIS A 83 -6.40 10.01 -31.84
C HIS A 83 -6.21 10.10 -33.36
#